data_AF-A0A1I0YYT7-F1
#
_entry.id   AF-A0A1I0YYT7-F1
#
_cell.length_a   1.000
_cell.length_b   1.000
_cell.length_c   1.000
_cell.angle_alpha   90.00
_cell.angle_beta   90.00
_cell.angle_gamma   90.00
#
_symmetry.space_group_name_H-M   'P 1'
#
loop_
_entity.id
_entity.type
_entity.pdbx_description
1 polymer ?
#
loop_
_entity_poly.entity_id
_entity_poly.type
_entity_poly.pdbx_seq_one_letter_code
_entity_poly.pdbx_strand_id
1 'polypeptide(L)'
;MRPDIRRFPFLLMLTAALAIAPGLAQALTRTHHYNFAVLDDAQRPVANARVYTIEAVGYDQAGGECITGPDGRCGITFTSFSPVNAGIVAAVAGGCDGYAESGVLSVKSSFFVNEDRLDTSLTLSRSLPVRLSVKDELGLPLADARAQILSPAHSELDLRSGLAPVCNTNAQGSCSVCVNYAKLGPNVWADVSKAGYLTAEAAGGQSYALAVTLYRQVRTLAPVTVLDSKGKPVAGATIDLQVFPGGPELRCLTDVNGMCPGKVQFALTEPNFRMTVKARAPGMHDATAYFVEQLSQPKKTFDVTMTRDDDYLCRRLTTPALTALGKQVLPSVELLRNIVAQKEATFEYGSICLSTFKNKKYLSLPVLQPLEPGRQRYSNTQLGSIVFDELVRKILDVTKFYGKLPVDGYDISVETQVADRSENYRNVTAKVYRFYLPKQAVDKYKDKDITSQQLIDASVVLLNDDRIELKLQ
;
A
#
# COMPACT_ATOMS: atom_id res chain seq x y z
N MET A 1 -63.94 -45.58 11.17
CA MET A 1 -65.19 -45.26 10.45
C MET A 1 -64.86 -44.24 9.36
N ARG A 2 -65.23 -44.50 8.10
CA ARG A 2 -65.17 -43.54 6.96
C ARG A 2 -66.13 -42.36 7.18
N PRO A 3 -66.16 -41.31 6.34
CA PRO A 3 -65.15 -40.62 5.51
C PRO A 3 -65.22 -39.06 5.66
N ASP A 4 -64.37 -38.28 4.97
CA ASP A 4 -64.90 -37.24 4.06
C ASP A 4 -63.87 -36.76 3.00
N ILE A 5 -64.41 -36.42 1.84
CA ILE A 5 -63.80 -36.19 0.53
C ILE A 5 -64.02 -34.73 0.12
N ARG A 6 -62.97 -33.97 -0.20
CA ARG A 6 -63.01 -32.82 -1.14
C ARG A 6 -61.63 -32.72 -1.84
N ARG A 7 -61.44 -33.27 -3.04
CA ARG A 7 -61.63 -32.68 -4.39
C ARG A 7 -60.93 -31.33 -4.60
N PHE A 8 -59.81 -31.33 -5.34
CA PHE A 8 -59.47 -30.37 -6.40
C PHE A 8 -58.43 -31.03 -7.35
N PRO A 9 -58.63 -31.03 -8.69
CA PRO A 9 -57.75 -31.74 -9.62
C PRO A 9 -56.60 -30.86 -10.13
N PHE A 10 -55.39 -31.42 -10.06
CA PHE A 10 -54.24 -31.02 -10.87
C PHE A 10 -54.41 -31.64 -12.26
N LEU A 11 -54.58 -30.81 -13.29
CA LEU A 11 -54.59 -31.24 -14.69
C LEU A 11 -53.95 -30.13 -15.55
N LEU A 12 -53.10 -30.57 -16.50
CA LEU A 12 -52.44 -29.82 -17.57
C LEU A 12 -51.29 -28.87 -17.19
N MET A 13 -50.05 -29.32 -17.44
CA MET A 13 -49.08 -28.62 -18.32
C MET A 13 -47.87 -29.54 -18.57
N LEU A 14 -48.02 -30.43 -19.55
CA LEU A 14 -46.90 -31.02 -20.27
C LEU A 14 -47.30 -31.04 -21.75
N THR A 15 -46.34 -30.76 -22.63
CA THR A 15 -46.42 -30.72 -24.11
C THR A 15 -47.13 -29.52 -24.76
N ALA A 16 -46.42 -28.38 -24.82
CA ALA A 16 -46.53 -27.45 -25.95
C ALA A 16 -45.21 -27.55 -26.74
N ALA A 17 -45.24 -28.38 -27.78
CA ALA A 17 -44.16 -28.55 -28.73
C ALA A 17 -44.04 -27.32 -29.64
N LEU A 18 -42.80 -27.11 -30.08
CA LEU A 18 -42.33 -26.27 -31.16
C LEU A 18 -43.39 -25.98 -32.25
N ALA A 19 -43.80 -24.72 -32.32
CA ALA A 19 -44.24 -24.09 -33.56
C ALA A 19 -43.78 -22.62 -33.52
N ILE A 20 -42.46 -22.41 -33.45
CA ILE A 20 -41.88 -21.09 -33.74
C ILE A 20 -41.90 -20.95 -35.26
N ALA A 21 -42.65 -19.96 -35.72
CA ALA A 21 -42.87 -19.66 -37.13
C ALA A 21 -41.53 -19.47 -37.89
N PRO A 22 -41.38 -20.02 -39.11
CA PRO A 22 -40.22 -19.80 -39.97
C PRO A 22 -40.04 -18.32 -40.41
N GLY A 23 -40.97 -17.43 -40.05
CA GLY A 23 -40.89 -15.99 -40.32
C GLY A 23 -39.91 -15.21 -39.43
N LEU A 24 -39.47 -15.74 -38.28
CA LEU A 24 -38.45 -15.09 -37.43
C LEU A 24 -37.01 -15.47 -37.81
N ALA A 25 -36.82 -16.53 -38.60
CA ALA A 25 -35.49 -16.96 -39.04
C ALA A 25 -34.97 -16.16 -40.25
N GLN A 26 -35.84 -15.48 -41.00
CA GLN A 26 -35.45 -14.71 -42.19
C GLN A 26 -35.07 -13.24 -41.90
N ALA A 27 -35.20 -12.77 -40.65
CA ALA A 27 -34.91 -11.39 -40.28
C ALA A 27 -33.51 -11.17 -39.66
N LEU A 28 -32.65 -12.19 -39.56
CA LEU A 28 -31.52 -12.15 -38.63
C LEU A 28 -30.10 -12.20 -39.25
N THR A 29 -29.94 -12.09 -40.56
CA THR A 29 -28.61 -11.99 -41.19
C THR A 29 -28.61 -10.88 -42.23
N ARG A 30 -28.19 -9.67 -41.85
CA ARG A 30 -27.88 -8.59 -42.80
C ARG A 30 -26.37 -8.44 -42.92
N THR A 31 -25.89 -8.38 -44.15
CA THR A 31 -24.49 -8.18 -44.48
C THR A 31 -24.20 -6.69 -44.67
N HIS A 32 -23.23 -6.16 -43.94
CA HIS A 32 -22.78 -4.77 -44.00
C HIS A 32 -21.42 -4.69 -44.69
N HIS A 33 -21.28 -3.73 -45.61
CA HIS A 33 -20.01 -3.43 -46.27
C HIS A 33 -19.43 -2.11 -45.74
N TYR A 34 -18.28 -2.19 -45.07
CA TYR A 34 -17.53 -1.04 -44.58
C TYR A 34 -16.44 -0.70 -45.57
N ASN A 35 -16.46 0.52 -46.12
CA ASN A 35 -15.37 1.02 -46.96
C ASN A 35 -14.52 2.00 -46.16
N PHE A 36 -13.22 1.75 -46.14
CA PHE A 36 -12.22 2.59 -45.53
C PHE A 36 -11.46 3.34 -46.61
N ALA A 37 -11.35 4.65 -46.48
CA ALA A 37 -10.44 5.48 -47.26
C ALA A 37 -9.27 5.91 -46.36
N VAL A 38 -8.06 5.49 -46.69
CA VAL A 38 -6.85 5.87 -45.98
C VAL A 38 -6.17 6.99 -46.75
N LEU A 39 -6.07 8.16 -46.13
CA LEU A 39 -5.50 9.37 -46.69
C LEU A 39 -4.27 9.80 -45.90
N ASP A 40 -3.31 10.49 -46.52
CA ASP A 40 -2.21 11.16 -45.83
C ASP A 40 -2.63 12.53 -45.28
N ASP A 41 -1.74 13.20 -44.54
CA ASP A 41 -1.98 14.56 -44.01
C ASP A 41 -2.34 15.60 -45.09
N ALA A 42 -2.00 15.34 -46.36
CA ALA A 42 -2.33 16.19 -47.51
C ALA A 42 -3.62 15.76 -48.23
N GLN A 43 -4.42 14.89 -47.61
CA GLN A 43 -5.66 14.32 -48.15
C GLN A 43 -5.46 13.50 -49.44
N ARG A 44 -4.26 12.92 -49.65
CA ARG A 44 -3.97 12.06 -50.80
C ARG A 44 -4.13 10.59 -50.41
N PRO A 45 -4.60 9.72 -51.32
CA PRO A 45 -4.78 8.31 -51.02
C PRO A 45 -3.48 7.58 -50.69
N VAL A 46 -3.52 6.70 -49.69
CA VAL A 46 -2.39 5.84 -49.29
C VAL A 46 -2.67 4.42 -49.74
N ALA A 47 -1.94 3.96 -50.76
CA ALA A 47 -2.02 2.59 -51.25
C ALA A 47 -1.23 1.60 -50.37
N ASN A 48 -1.60 0.32 -50.41
CA ASN A 48 -0.95 -0.78 -49.69
C ASN A 48 -0.97 -0.64 -48.15
N ALA A 49 -1.87 0.17 -47.59
CA ALA A 49 -2.09 0.25 -46.16
C ALA A 49 -2.97 -0.92 -45.71
N ARG A 50 -2.57 -1.63 -44.64
CA ARG A 50 -3.37 -2.73 -44.08
C ARG A 50 -4.38 -2.15 -43.08
N VAL A 51 -5.67 -2.30 -43.35
CA VAL A 51 -6.75 -1.96 -42.42
C VAL A 51 -7.23 -3.26 -41.76
N TYR A 52 -7.36 -3.28 -40.44
CA TYR A 52 -7.86 -4.44 -39.71
C TYR A 52 -8.75 -4.00 -38.54
N THR A 53 -9.72 -4.82 -38.16
CA THR A 53 -10.58 -4.53 -37.02
C THR A 53 -9.95 -5.00 -35.71
N ILE A 54 -9.95 -4.12 -34.71
CA ILE A 54 -9.57 -4.42 -33.33
C ILE A 54 -10.73 -5.07 -32.59
N GLU A 55 -11.95 -4.62 -32.85
CA GLU A 55 -13.16 -5.09 -32.17
C GLU A 55 -14.34 -5.07 -33.14
N ALA A 56 -15.15 -6.14 -33.11
CA ALA A 56 -16.41 -6.22 -33.84
C ALA A 56 -17.48 -6.77 -32.89
N VAL A 57 -18.43 -5.93 -32.50
CA VAL A 57 -19.53 -6.31 -31.59
C VAL A 57 -20.80 -6.48 -32.42
N GLY A 58 -21.50 -7.60 -32.23
CA GLY A 58 -22.78 -7.87 -32.91
C GLY A 58 -22.69 -8.53 -34.30
N TYR A 59 -21.50 -8.97 -34.73
CA TYR A 59 -21.26 -9.63 -36.02
C TYR A 59 -20.78 -11.07 -35.89
N ASP A 60 -21.05 -11.88 -36.92
CA ASP A 60 -20.71 -13.31 -37.06
C ASP A 60 -19.21 -13.63 -37.03
N GLN A 61 -18.35 -12.63 -37.23
CA GLN A 61 -16.90 -12.76 -37.19
C GLN A 61 -16.27 -11.77 -36.19
N ALA A 62 -15.24 -12.24 -35.49
CA ALA A 62 -14.51 -11.45 -34.49
C ALA A 62 -13.65 -10.33 -35.09
N GLY A 63 -13.43 -10.34 -36.41
CA GLY A 63 -12.75 -9.28 -37.12
C GLY A 63 -12.62 -9.52 -38.62
N GLY A 64 -12.04 -8.55 -39.32
CA GLY A 64 -11.69 -8.64 -40.73
C GLY A 64 -10.53 -7.70 -41.07
N GLU A 65 -9.97 -7.87 -42.25
CA GLU A 65 -8.87 -7.05 -42.75
C GLU A 65 -8.96 -6.81 -44.26
N CYS A 66 -8.37 -5.70 -44.71
CA CYS A 66 -8.21 -5.39 -46.12
C CYS A 66 -6.93 -4.58 -46.37
N ILE A 67 -6.47 -4.56 -47.62
CA ILE A 67 -5.32 -3.75 -48.06
C ILE A 67 -5.84 -2.69 -49.02
N THR A 68 -5.46 -1.42 -48.82
CA THR A 68 -5.91 -0.33 -49.68
C THR A 68 -5.35 -0.43 -51.10
N GLY A 69 -6.22 -0.22 -52.09
CA GLY A 69 -5.84 -0.10 -53.49
C GLY A 69 -5.12 1.22 -53.81
N PRO A 70 -4.77 1.47 -55.08
CA PRO A 70 -4.13 2.71 -55.52
C PRO A 70 -4.92 3.99 -55.20
N ASP A 71 -6.24 3.89 -55.04
CA ASP A 71 -7.14 4.97 -54.65
C ASP A 71 -7.25 5.14 -53.13
N GLY A 72 -6.44 4.41 -52.36
CA GLY A 72 -6.40 4.47 -50.91
C GLY A 72 -7.61 3.82 -50.24
N ARG A 73 -8.41 3.04 -50.96
CA ARG A 73 -9.64 2.44 -50.42
C ARG A 73 -9.56 0.93 -50.27
N CYS A 74 -10.21 0.38 -49.26
CA CYS A 74 -10.52 -1.04 -49.17
C CYS A 74 -11.80 -1.31 -48.38
N GLY A 75 -12.36 -2.51 -48.52
CA GLY A 75 -13.64 -2.88 -47.91
C GLY A 75 -13.55 -4.12 -47.03
N ILE A 76 -14.29 -4.12 -45.91
CA ILE A 76 -14.49 -5.29 -45.04
C ILE A 76 -15.99 -5.54 -44.91
N THR A 77 -16.40 -6.80 -44.98
CA THR A 77 -17.81 -7.21 -44.97
C THR A 77 -18.11 -8.00 -43.71
N PHE A 78 -19.15 -7.65 -42.97
CA PHE A 78 -19.59 -8.37 -41.75
C PHE A 78 -21.06 -8.75 -41.83
N THR A 79 -21.46 -9.92 -41.32
CA THR A 79 -22.89 -10.29 -41.21
C THR A 79 -23.34 -10.13 -39.76
N SER A 80 -24.29 -9.23 -39.51
CA SER A 80 -24.80 -9.02 -38.15
C SER A 80 -25.77 -10.13 -37.75
N PHE A 81 -25.71 -10.57 -36.50
CA PHE A 81 -26.72 -11.42 -35.84
C PHE A 81 -27.51 -10.70 -34.75
N SER A 82 -27.18 -9.43 -34.44
CA SER A 82 -27.77 -8.67 -33.34
C SER A 82 -28.38 -7.35 -33.82
N PRO A 83 -29.71 -7.14 -33.73
CA PRO A 83 -30.40 -6.00 -34.33
C PRO A 83 -30.36 -4.70 -33.53
N VAL A 84 -29.54 -4.57 -32.47
CA VAL A 84 -29.59 -3.37 -31.61
C VAL A 84 -28.23 -2.75 -31.29
N ASN A 85 -27.12 -3.50 -31.36
CA ASN A 85 -25.79 -2.99 -31.02
C ASN A 85 -24.71 -3.63 -31.88
N ALA A 86 -24.59 -3.17 -33.14
CA ALA A 86 -23.54 -3.59 -34.04
C ALA A 86 -22.56 -2.44 -34.31
N GLY A 87 -21.28 -2.69 -34.10
CA GLY A 87 -20.23 -1.69 -34.31
C GLY A 87 -18.87 -2.33 -34.50
N ILE A 88 -18.02 -1.65 -35.27
CA ILE A 88 -16.65 -2.06 -35.50
C ILE A 88 -15.69 -0.95 -35.07
N VAL A 89 -14.56 -1.38 -34.55
CA VAL A 89 -13.39 -0.55 -34.28
C VAL A 89 -12.29 -1.00 -35.22
N ALA A 90 -11.84 -0.14 -36.13
CA ALA A 90 -10.81 -0.44 -37.12
C ALA A 90 -9.53 0.36 -36.87
N ALA A 91 -8.39 -0.24 -37.21
CA ALA A 91 -7.07 0.36 -37.20
C ALA A 91 -6.36 0.17 -38.54
N VAL A 92 -5.40 1.07 -38.81
CA VAL A 92 -4.55 1.02 -40.00
C VAL A 92 -3.11 0.75 -39.58
N ALA A 93 -2.48 -0.28 -40.14
CA ALA A 93 -1.05 -0.48 -40.06
C ALA A 93 -0.43 -0.06 -41.40
N GLY A 94 0.29 1.07 -41.40
CA GLY A 94 1.24 1.35 -42.46
C GLY A 94 2.53 0.57 -42.22
N GLY A 95 3.09 -0.03 -43.28
CA GLY A 95 4.47 -0.52 -43.21
C GLY A 95 5.41 0.66 -42.92
N CYS A 96 6.51 0.44 -42.19
CA CYS A 96 7.45 1.52 -41.82
C CYS A 96 8.20 2.16 -43.01
N ASP A 97 7.77 1.93 -44.25
CA ASP A 97 8.18 2.62 -45.48
C ASP A 97 7.43 3.96 -45.67
N GLY A 98 7.17 4.70 -44.58
CA GLY A 98 6.77 6.13 -44.63
C GLY A 98 5.55 6.54 -43.81
N TYR A 99 4.73 5.61 -43.32
CA TYR A 99 3.54 5.94 -42.51
C TYR A 99 3.36 4.91 -41.39
N ALA A 100 3.37 5.36 -40.13
CA ALA A 100 3.12 4.51 -38.98
C ALA A 100 2.29 5.28 -37.97
N GLU A 101 0.98 5.17 -38.10
CA GLU A 101 0.10 5.25 -36.95
C GLU A 101 -1.19 4.49 -37.19
N SER A 102 -1.65 3.80 -36.16
CA SER A 102 -2.98 3.19 -36.07
C SER A 102 -4.00 4.27 -35.71
N GLY A 103 -4.67 4.83 -36.71
CA GLY A 103 -5.90 5.59 -36.47
C GLY A 103 -6.99 4.63 -36.02
N VAL A 104 -7.58 4.84 -34.84
CA VAL A 104 -8.69 4.02 -34.34
C VAL A 104 -10.01 4.71 -34.69
N LEU A 105 -10.81 4.09 -35.55
CA LEU A 105 -12.14 4.58 -35.90
C LEU A 105 -13.20 3.68 -35.28
N SER A 106 -14.08 4.25 -34.44
CA SER A 106 -15.25 3.56 -33.90
C SER A 106 -16.49 3.96 -34.68
N VAL A 107 -17.10 3.02 -35.41
CA VAL A 107 -18.35 3.22 -36.13
C VAL A 107 -19.45 2.47 -35.41
N LYS A 108 -20.47 3.19 -34.91
CA LYS A 108 -21.69 2.59 -34.35
C LYS A 108 -22.81 2.74 -35.37
N SER A 109 -23.37 1.62 -35.82
CA SER A 109 -24.54 1.60 -36.71
C SER A 109 -25.81 1.24 -35.93
N SER A 110 -26.91 1.96 -36.17
CA SER A 110 -28.24 1.60 -35.66
C SER A 110 -29.10 1.01 -36.77
N PHE A 111 -29.88 -0.03 -36.47
CA PHE A 111 -30.59 -0.85 -37.46
C PHE A 111 -31.78 -0.17 -38.14
N PHE A 112 -32.10 1.07 -37.77
CA PHE A 112 -33.30 1.77 -38.24
C PHE A 112 -33.03 2.75 -39.39
N VAL A 113 -31.78 2.88 -39.83
CA VAL A 113 -31.41 3.72 -40.98
C VAL A 113 -30.88 2.81 -42.09
N ASN A 114 -31.61 2.73 -43.20
CA ASN A 114 -31.28 1.92 -44.39
C ASN A 114 -30.10 2.56 -45.16
N GLU A 115 -28.90 2.46 -44.62
CA GLU A 115 -27.68 2.75 -45.36
C GLU A 115 -26.84 1.47 -45.40
N ASP A 116 -26.96 0.70 -46.49
CA ASP A 116 -26.22 -0.55 -46.73
C ASP A 116 -24.70 -0.32 -46.89
N ARG A 117 -24.24 0.93 -46.77
CA ARG A 117 -22.87 1.36 -47.01
C ARG A 117 -22.48 2.48 -46.05
N LEU A 118 -21.39 2.26 -45.32
CA LEU A 118 -20.74 3.26 -44.46
C LEU A 118 -19.35 3.56 -45.04
N ASP A 119 -19.19 4.78 -45.58
CA ASP A 119 -17.92 5.28 -46.07
C ASP A 119 -17.23 6.07 -44.93
N THR A 120 -15.98 5.71 -44.63
CA THR A 120 -15.21 6.33 -43.53
C THR A 120 -13.79 6.66 -43.96
N SER A 121 -13.23 7.77 -43.46
CA SER A 121 -11.86 8.19 -43.76
C SER A 121 -10.96 8.11 -42.53
N LEU A 122 -9.74 7.62 -42.75
CA LEU A 122 -8.65 7.55 -41.78
C LEU A 122 -7.49 8.38 -42.34
N THR A 123 -7.01 9.35 -41.57
CA THR A 123 -5.85 10.18 -41.97
C THR A 123 -4.59 9.66 -41.27
N LEU A 124 -3.54 9.37 -42.03
CA LEU A 124 -2.23 8.93 -41.56
C LEU A 124 -1.25 10.09 -41.54
N SER A 125 -0.59 10.28 -40.40
CA SER A 125 0.50 11.23 -40.26
C SER A 125 1.87 10.60 -40.48
N ARG A 126 2.81 11.38 -41.01
CA ARG A 126 4.17 10.90 -41.32
C ARG A 126 4.92 10.47 -40.05
N SER A 127 5.44 9.26 -40.05
CA SER A 127 6.29 8.72 -38.97
C SER A 127 7.74 8.61 -39.44
N LEU A 128 8.69 8.83 -38.53
CA LEU A 128 10.10 8.53 -38.78
C LEU A 128 10.50 7.26 -38.02
N PRO A 129 11.26 6.34 -38.66
CA PRO A 129 11.87 5.23 -37.95
C PRO A 129 12.98 5.77 -37.06
N VAL A 130 12.86 5.52 -35.76
CA VAL A 130 13.90 5.76 -34.76
C VAL A 130 14.57 4.42 -34.47
N ARG A 131 15.87 4.33 -34.76
CA ARG A 131 16.68 3.18 -34.34
C ARG A 131 17.17 3.42 -32.92
N LEU A 132 16.83 2.51 -32.02
CA LEU A 132 17.37 2.42 -30.67
C LEU A 132 18.52 1.41 -30.68
N SER A 133 19.66 1.78 -30.09
CA SER A 133 20.73 0.83 -29.76
C SER A 133 20.92 0.81 -28.25
N VAL A 134 20.82 -0.37 -27.65
CA VAL A 134 20.97 -0.64 -26.22
C VAL A 134 22.27 -1.40 -25.99
N LYS A 135 23.13 -0.85 -25.15
CA LYS A 135 24.42 -1.43 -24.77
C LYS A 135 24.56 -1.52 -23.26
N ASP A 136 25.28 -2.49 -22.73
CA ASP A 136 25.58 -2.61 -21.30
C ASP A 136 26.62 -1.59 -20.81
N GLU A 137 27.00 -1.67 -19.54
CA GLU A 137 27.99 -0.80 -18.91
C GLU A 137 29.41 -0.91 -19.51
N LEU A 138 29.69 -2.00 -20.23
CA LEU A 138 30.95 -2.23 -20.95
C LEU A 138 30.87 -1.79 -22.41
N GLY A 139 29.72 -1.25 -22.85
CA GLY A 139 29.48 -0.82 -24.23
C GLY A 139 29.15 -1.97 -25.19
N LEU A 140 28.86 -3.18 -24.68
CA LEU A 140 28.49 -4.34 -25.49
C LEU A 140 26.99 -4.32 -25.79
N PRO A 141 26.54 -4.74 -26.99
CA PRO A 141 25.13 -4.75 -27.34
C PRO A 141 24.31 -5.71 -26.45
N LEU A 142 23.16 -5.25 -25.97
CA LEU A 142 22.22 -6.04 -25.18
C LEU A 142 21.12 -6.61 -26.07
N ALA A 143 21.16 -7.91 -26.37
CA ALA A 143 20.09 -8.62 -27.09
C ALA A 143 18.86 -8.84 -26.20
N ASP A 144 17.68 -8.91 -26.82
CA ASP A 144 16.37 -9.14 -26.19
C ASP A 144 16.04 -8.16 -25.06
N ALA A 145 16.67 -6.98 -25.06
CA ALA A 145 16.30 -5.89 -24.18
C ALA A 145 15.01 -5.26 -24.69
N ARG A 146 13.99 -5.20 -23.84
CA ARG A 146 12.78 -4.46 -24.11
C ARG A 146 13.06 -2.97 -23.94
N ALA A 147 12.93 -2.21 -25.02
CA ALA A 147 13.09 -0.77 -25.07
C ALA A 147 11.75 -0.10 -25.42
N GLN A 148 11.45 1.01 -24.75
CA GLN A 148 10.20 1.76 -24.92
C GLN A 148 10.50 3.25 -25.01
N ILE A 149 9.92 3.96 -25.98
CA ILE A 149 10.03 5.43 -26.05
C ILE A 149 8.90 6.03 -25.21
N LEU A 150 9.26 6.93 -24.28
CA LEU A 150 8.33 7.68 -23.45
C LEU A 150 8.32 9.15 -23.89
N SER A 151 7.14 9.73 -24.06
CA SER A 151 7.00 11.17 -24.23
C SER A 151 6.92 11.83 -22.85
N PRO A 152 7.60 12.96 -22.60
CA PRO A 152 7.47 13.67 -21.34
C PRO A 152 6.05 14.21 -21.20
N ALA A 153 5.48 14.08 -20.01
CA ALA A 153 4.05 14.21 -19.70
C ALA A 153 3.46 15.64 -19.77
N HIS A 154 3.91 16.49 -20.70
CA HIS A 154 3.33 17.84 -20.90
C HIS A 154 2.96 18.17 -22.35
N SER A 155 3.12 17.25 -23.29
CA SER A 155 2.46 17.34 -24.59
C SER A 155 1.30 16.36 -24.63
N GLU A 156 0.13 16.80 -25.07
CA GLU A 156 -1.06 15.99 -25.41
C GLU A 156 -0.74 15.00 -26.56
N LEU A 157 0.18 14.07 -26.31
CA LEU A 157 0.17 12.78 -26.94
C LEU A 157 -1.01 12.06 -26.32
N ASP A 158 -2.13 12.08 -27.04
CA ASP A 158 -3.35 11.35 -26.76
C ASP A 158 -3.05 9.84 -26.79
N LEU A 159 -2.41 9.34 -25.72
CA LEU A 159 -2.15 7.93 -25.43
C LEU A 159 -3.44 7.21 -25.00
N ARG A 160 -4.59 7.56 -25.61
CA ARG A 160 -5.86 6.84 -25.40
C ARG A 160 -5.82 5.40 -25.91
N SER A 161 -4.78 5.01 -26.66
CA SER A 161 -4.50 3.61 -27.03
C SER A 161 -3.57 2.87 -26.05
N GLY A 162 -3.00 3.53 -25.03
CA GLY A 162 -2.25 2.86 -23.95
C GLY A 162 -0.97 2.11 -24.35
N LEU A 163 -0.56 2.13 -25.62
CA LEU A 163 0.57 1.35 -26.13
C LEU A 163 1.64 2.29 -26.66
N ALA A 164 2.53 2.77 -25.78
CA ALA A 164 3.77 3.38 -26.24
C ALA A 164 4.57 2.34 -27.06
N PRO A 165 5.20 2.72 -28.18
CA PRO A 165 5.88 1.78 -29.07
C PRO A 165 7.01 1.07 -28.31
N VAL A 166 6.94 -0.26 -28.30
CA VAL A 166 7.92 -1.15 -27.67
C VAL A 166 8.63 -1.93 -28.76
N CYS A 167 9.95 -2.07 -28.64
CA CYS A 167 10.69 -3.05 -29.43
C CYS A 167 11.62 -3.88 -28.55
N ASN A 168 11.89 -5.11 -29.00
CA ASN A 168 12.94 -5.95 -28.44
C ASN A 168 14.18 -5.81 -29.33
N THR A 169 15.34 -5.63 -28.71
CA THR A 169 16.59 -5.51 -29.45
C THR A 169 17.01 -6.84 -30.07
N ASN A 170 17.54 -6.77 -31.29
CA ASN A 170 18.16 -7.90 -31.97
C ASN A 170 19.52 -8.27 -31.33
N ALA A 171 20.20 -9.27 -31.91
CA ALA A 171 21.53 -9.71 -31.45
C ALA A 171 22.60 -8.60 -31.47
N GLN A 172 22.42 -7.54 -32.29
CA GLN A 172 23.29 -6.36 -32.31
C GLN A 172 22.86 -5.29 -31.29
N GLY A 173 21.92 -5.60 -30.39
CA GLY A 173 21.43 -4.67 -29.38
C GLY A 173 20.63 -3.52 -29.99
N SER A 174 20.02 -3.70 -31.17
CA SER A 174 19.31 -2.64 -31.87
C SER A 174 17.85 -3.00 -32.14
N CYS A 175 16.95 -2.01 -32.10
CA CYS A 175 15.60 -2.17 -32.60
C CYS A 175 15.06 -0.86 -33.17
N SER A 176 14.04 -0.96 -34.03
CA SER A 176 13.43 0.20 -34.68
C SER A 176 12.00 0.37 -34.18
N VAL A 177 11.65 1.61 -33.85
CA VAL A 177 10.27 2.02 -33.52
C VAL A 177 9.91 3.22 -34.37
N CYS A 178 8.69 3.24 -34.89
CA CYS A 178 8.21 4.30 -35.75
C CYS A 178 7.49 5.34 -34.87
N VAL A 179 7.92 6.61 -34.93
CA VAL A 179 7.44 7.70 -34.05
C VAL A 179 6.94 8.87 -34.88
N ASN A 180 5.82 9.48 -34.49
CA ASN A 180 5.19 10.60 -35.21
C ASN A 180 5.96 11.91 -34.98
N TYR A 181 6.44 12.56 -36.05
CA TYR A 181 7.35 13.71 -35.96
C TYR A 181 6.64 15.00 -35.49
N ALA A 182 5.34 15.13 -35.73
CA ALA A 182 4.58 16.33 -35.40
C ALA A 182 4.45 16.60 -33.88
N LYS A 183 4.82 15.62 -33.03
CA LYS A 183 4.68 15.69 -31.57
C LYS A 183 6.00 15.55 -30.80
N LEU A 184 7.13 15.39 -31.48
CA LEU A 184 8.43 15.33 -30.83
C LEU A 184 8.97 16.75 -30.62
N GLY A 185 8.87 17.25 -29.39
CA GLY A 185 9.71 18.37 -28.96
C GLY A 185 11.20 18.00 -28.99
N PRO A 186 12.13 18.94 -28.73
CA PRO A 186 13.57 18.70 -28.81
C PRO A 186 14.12 17.65 -27.82
N ASN A 187 13.28 17.09 -26.94
CA ASN A 187 13.65 16.14 -25.89
C ASN A 187 12.83 14.85 -26.03
N VAL A 188 13.46 13.76 -26.45
CA VAL A 188 12.87 12.41 -26.54
C VAL A 188 13.42 11.55 -25.39
N TRP A 189 12.57 10.77 -24.72
CA TRP A 189 12.95 9.94 -23.57
C TRP A 189 12.72 8.46 -23.89
N ALA A 190 13.50 7.55 -23.28
CA ALA A 190 13.34 6.11 -23.44
C ALA A 190 13.54 5.39 -22.10
N ASP A 191 12.78 4.32 -21.89
CA ASP A 191 12.87 3.40 -20.75
C ASP A 191 13.38 2.04 -21.22
N VAL A 192 14.24 1.42 -20.40
CA VAL A 192 14.93 0.17 -20.73
C VAL A 192 14.88 -0.78 -19.54
N SER A 193 14.46 -2.01 -19.80
CA SER A 193 14.31 -3.07 -18.79
C SER A 193 15.62 -3.60 -18.18
N LYS A 194 16.79 -3.19 -18.68
CA LYS A 194 18.13 -3.60 -18.21
C LYS A 194 19.05 -2.37 -18.14
N ALA A 195 19.98 -2.36 -17.18
CA ALA A 195 20.97 -1.29 -17.04
C ALA A 195 21.86 -1.21 -18.28
N GLY A 196 21.87 -0.04 -18.93
CA GLY A 196 22.60 0.15 -20.18
C GLY A 196 22.52 1.58 -20.71
N TYR A 197 23.36 1.87 -21.70
CA TYR A 197 23.33 3.10 -22.48
C TYR A 197 22.44 2.89 -23.71
N LEU A 198 21.54 3.84 -23.97
CA LEU A 198 20.67 3.83 -25.14
C LEU A 198 20.97 5.04 -26.03
N THR A 199 21.32 4.77 -27.29
CA THR A 199 21.53 5.80 -28.31
C THR A 199 20.43 5.71 -29.36
N ALA A 200 19.84 6.84 -29.74
CA ALA A 200 18.80 6.90 -30.76
C ALA A 200 19.33 7.59 -32.02
N GLU A 201 19.15 6.96 -33.18
CA GLU A 201 19.50 7.54 -34.48
C GLU A 201 18.24 7.62 -35.35
N ALA A 202 17.89 8.84 -35.77
CA ALA A 202 16.79 9.07 -36.70
C ALA A 202 17.29 8.93 -38.14
N ALA A 203 16.48 8.34 -39.02
CA ALA A 203 16.80 8.27 -40.44
C ALA A 203 16.95 9.71 -41.02
N GLY A 204 18.16 10.04 -41.49
CA GLY A 204 18.53 11.38 -41.97
C GLY A 204 19.93 11.86 -41.55
N GLY A 205 20.68 11.07 -40.78
CA GLY A 205 22.08 11.38 -40.44
C GLY A 205 22.27 12.41 -39.32
N GLN A 206 21.18 12.85 -38.68
CA GLN A 206 21.26 13.63 -37.44
C GLN A 206 21.22 12.70 -36.24
N SER A 207 22.36 12.57 -35.55
CA SER A 207 22.45 11.90 -34.26
C SER A 207 21.96 12.85 -33.17
N TYR A 208 20.87 12.48 -32.48
CA TYR A 208 20.46 13.16 -31.25
C TYR A 208 21.07 12.41 -30.07
N ALA A 209 21.85 13.09 -29.24
CA ALA A 209 22.30 12.53 -27.98
C ALA A 209 21.08 12.38 -27.06
N LEU A 210 20.49 11.20 -27.02
CA LEU A 210 19.40 10.89 -26.09
C LEU A 210 20.01 10.75 -24.69
N ALA A 211 19.70 11.68 -23.79
CA ALA A 211 20.06 11.53 -22.38
C ALA A 211 19.17 10.44 -21.77
N VAL A 212 19.69 9.22 -21.72
CA VAL A 212 19.06 8.10 -21.02
C VAL A 212 19.21 8.36 -19.53
N THR A 213 18.19 9.00 -18.97
CA THR A 213 18.07 9.09 -17.53
C THR A 213 17.49 7.76 -17.07
N LEU A 214 18.36 6.79 -16.76
CA LEU A 214 17.97 5.68 -15.89
C LEU A 214 17.30 6.33 -14.67
N TYR A 215 16.04 6.00 -14.38
CA TYR A 215 15.34 6.45 -13.17
C TYR A 215 15.93 5.78 -11.92
N ARG A 216 17.25 5.90 -11.75
CA ARG A 216 17.86 5.93 -10.44
C ARG A 216 17.46 7.28 -9.86
N GLN A 217 16.23 7.39 -9.32
CA GLN A 217 15.85 8.58 -8.58
C GLN A 217 16.75 8.64 -7.35
N VAL A 218 17.87 9.36 -7.48
CA VAL A 218 18.76 9.66 -6.36
C VAL A 218 17.97 10.62 -5.48
N ARG A 219 17.37 10.07 -4.42
CA ARG A 219 16.60 10.84 -3.46
C ARG A 219 17.47 11.09 -2.24
N THR A 220 17.37 12.30 -1.70
CA THR A 220 17.93 12.64 -0.40
C THR A 220 16.89 12.31 0.66
N LEU A 221 17.21 11.41 1.59
CA LEU A 221 16.38 11.15 2.77
C LEU A 221 16.20 12.44 3.58
N ALA A 222 15.00 12.61 4.13
CA ALA A 222 14.76 13.61 5.16
C ALA A 222 15.68 13.34 6.38
N PRO A 223 16.09 14.40 7.10
CA PRO A 223 16.93 14.25 8.27
C PRO A 223 16.20 13.44 9.37
N VAL A 224 16.97 12.64 10.09
CA VAL A 224 16.53 11.98 11.32
C VAL A 224 16.78 12.93 12.48
N THR A 225 15.77 13.15 13.31
CA THR A 225 15.86 13.95 14.53
C THR A 225 15.68 13.06 15.74
N VAL A 226 16.57 13.15 16.72
CA VAL A 226 16.46 12.43 17.99
C VAL A 226 16.01 13.41 19.06
N LEU A 227 14.88 13.08 19.69
CA LEU A 227 14.23 13.89 20.72
C LEU A 227 14.16 13.09 22.02
N ASP A 228 14.17 13.77 23.16
CA ASP A 228 13.81 13.15 24.44
C ASP A 228 12.28 13.04 24.57
N SER A 229 11.81 12.39 25.64
CA SER A 229 10.38 12.25 25.96
C SER A 229 9.61 13.58 26.11
N LYS A 230 10.32 14.71 26.23
CA LYS A 230 9.76 16.07 26.36
C LYS A 230 9.85 16.84 25.04
N GLY A 231 10.25 16.19 23.95
CA GLY A 231 10.41 16.79 22.63
C GLY A 231 11.66 17.66 22.50
N LYS A 232 12.61 17.58 23.44
CA LYS A 232 13.87 18.33 23.36
C LYS A 232 14.92 17.56 22.57
N PRO A 233 15.74 18.23 21.75
CA PRO A 233 16.76 17.53 21.00
C PRO A 233 17.82 16.84 21.87
N VAL A 234 18.28 15.67 21.43
CA VAL A 234 19.35 14.90 22.08
C VAL A 234 20.62 15.02 21.23
N ALA A 235 21.56 15.86 21.66
CA ALA A 235 22.85 16.04 21.00
C ALA A 235 23.83 14.89 21.30
N GLY A 236 24.67 14.54 20.33
CA GLY A 236 25.69 13.50 20.47
C GLY A 236 25.16 12.06 20.51
N ALA A 237 23.87 11.84 20.20
CA ALA A 237 23.30 10.51 20.05
C ALA A 237 23.90 9.84 18.80
N THR A 238 24.32 8.58 18.95
CA THR A 238 24.72 7.74 17.83
C THR A 238 23.48 7.16 17.16
N ILE A 239 23.37 7.37 15.85
CA ILE A 239 22.31 6.80 15.03
C ILE A 239 22.92 5.78 14.09
N ASP A 240 22.34 4.57 14.07
CA ASP A 240 22.55 3.57 13.03
C ASP A 240 21.25 3.44 12.22
N LEU A 241 21.31 3.80 10.94
CA LEU A 241 20.18 3.84 10.02
C LEU A 241 20.38 2.78 8.93
N GLN A 242 19.34 2.00 8.66
CA GLN A 242 19.33 0.97 7.63
C GLN A 242 18.07 1.12 6.77
N VAL A 243 18.25 1.13 5.45
CA VAL A 243 17.17 1.34 4.47
C VAL A 243 16.96 0.08 3.62
N PHE A 244 15.70 -0.31 3.43
CA PHE A 244 15.30 -1.51 2.70
C PHE A 244 14.28 -1.21 1.59
N PRO A 245 14.33 -1.93 0.47
CA PRO A 245 15.34 -2.93 0.11
C PRO A 245 16.63 -2.30 -0.45
N GLY A 246 17.79 -2.85 -0.07
CA GLY A 246 19.09 -2.56 -0.71
C GLY A 246 19.65 -1.14 -0.53
N GLY A 247 19.16 -0.38 0.45
CA GLY A 247 19.68 0.96 0.73
C GLY A 247 20.95 0.93 1.60
N PRO A 248 21.67 2.05 1.69
CA PRO A 248 22.91 2.14 2.45
C PRO A 248 22.65 2.05 3.96
N GLU A 249 23.66 1.58 4.68
CA GLU A 249 23.76 1.77 6.12
C GLU A 249 24.45 3.11 6.39
N LEU A 250 23.79 3.98 7.17
CA LEU A 250 24.37 5.23 7.62
C LEU A 250 24.59 5.17 9.13
N ARG A 251 25.77 5.63 9.55
CA ARG A 251 26.03 5.96 10.95
C ARG A 251 26.37 7.43 11.10
N CYS A 252 25.74 8.11 12.05
CA CYS A 252 26.01 9.52 12.34
C CYS A 252 25.89 9.82 13.83
N LEU A 253 26.41 10.98 14.23
CA LEU A 253 26.16 11.60 15.53
C LEU A 253 25.21 12.77 15.34
N THR A 254 24.26 12.94 16.26
CA THR A 254 23.35 14.08 16.23
C THR A 254 24.06 15.38 16.62
N ASP A 255 23.69 16.47 15.95
CA ASP A 255 24.16 17.82 16.26
C ASP A 255 23.45 18.42 17.50
N VAL A 256 23.68 19.70 17.78
CA VAL A 256 23.04 20.42 18.89
C VAL A 256 21.51 20.52 18.78
N ASN A 257 20.96 20.33 17.57
CA ASN A 257 19.52 20.29 17.31
C ASN A 257 18.99 18.85 17.27
N GLY A 258 19.79 17.87 17.72
CA GLY A 258 19.41 16.46 17.72
C GLY A 258 19.30 15.87 16.33
N MET A 259 19.80 16.56 15.29
CA MET A 259 19.66 16.13 13.91
C MET A 259 20.88 15.33 13.47
N CYS A 260 20.64 14.24 12.75
CA CYS A 260 21.68 13.58 11.97
C CYS A 260 22.02 14.45 10.74
N PRO A 261 23.23 15.02 10.62
CA PRO A 261 23.58 15.91 9.51
C PRO A 261 23.75 15.19 8.17
N GLY A 262 23.75 13.84 8.17
CA GLY A 262 23.95 13.02 6.98
C GLY A 262 22.75 13.05 6.05
N LYS A 263 22.90 13.69 4.89
CA LYS A 263 22.01 13.48 3.74
C LYS A 263 22.32 12.13 3.12
N VAL A 264 21.46 11.14 3.34
CA VAL A 264 21.59 9.85 2.67
C VAL A 264 21.01 9.97 1.27
N GLN A 265 21.86 9.83 0.27
CA GLN A 265 21.44 9.67 -1.12
C GLN A 265 21.46 8.21 -1.49
N PHE A 266 20.34 7.71 -2.01
CA PHE A 266 20.21 6.31 -2.38
C PHE A 266 19.22 6.17 -3.52
N ALA A 267 19.41 5.08 -4.25
CA ALA A 267 18.59 4.70 -5.37
C ALA A 267 17.50 3.76 -4.88
N LEU A 268 16.23 4.14 -5.03
CA LEU A 268 15.11 3.24 -4.80
C LEU A 268 14.56 2.73 -6.12
N THR A 269 14.43 1.42 -6.22
CA THR A 269 13.76 0.74 -7.34
C THR A 269 12.28 0.49 -7.06
N GLU A 270 11.86 0.55 -5.80
CA GLU A 270 10.49 0.29 -5.36
C GLU A 270 9.76 1.56 -4.92
N PRO A 271 8.43 1.65 -5.13
CA PRO A 271 7.63 2.81 -4.74
C PRO A 271 7.53 3.00 -3.22
N ASN A 272 7.83 1.96 -2.46
CA ASN A 272 7.82 1.96 -1.00
C ASN A 272 9.20 1.55 -0.49
N PHE A 273 9.64 2.17 0.60
CA PHE A 273 10.84 1.75 1.30
C PHE A 273 10.58 1.68 2.80
N ARG A 274 11.39 0.86 3.46
CA ARG A 274 11.38 0.70 4.92
C ARG A 274 12.68 1.23 5.47
N MET A 275 12.61 1.86 6.62
CA MET A 275 13.79 2.35 7.33
C MET A 275 13.74 1.92 8.78
N THR A 276 14.86 1.41 9.27
CA THR A 276 15.08 1.13 10.68
C THR A 276 16.12 2.10 11.20
N VAL A 277 15.79 2.79 12.28
CA VAL A 277 16.68 3.76 12.93
C VAL A 277 16.91 3.33 14.36
N LYS A 278 18.16 3.07 14.73
CA LYS A 278 18.58 2.76 16.10
C LYS A 278 19.35 3.95 16.65
N ALA A 279 18.88 4.52 17.76
CA ALA A 279 19.50 5.66 18.43
C ALA A 279 20.02 5.26 19.81
N ARG A 280 21.23 5.73 20.15
CA ARG A 280 21.94 5.41 21.41
C ARG A 280 22.63 6.66 21.96
N ALA A 281 22.48 6.92 23.26
CA ALA A 281 23.05 8.07 23.93
C ALA A 281 23.34 7.74 25.40
N PRO A 282 24.44 8.24 25.99
CA PRO A 282 24.76 7.99 27.39
C PRO A 282 23.64 8.44 28.34
N GLY A 283 23.28 7.56 29.29
CA GLY A 283 22.24 7.84 30.28
C GLY A 283 20.81 7.82 29.74
N MET A 284 20.60 7.37 28.49
CA MET A 284 19.29 7.13 27.90
C MET A 284 19.16 5.67 27.47
N HIS A 285 17.93 5.19 27.32
CA HIS A 285 17.68 3.87 26.78
C HIS A 285 17.77 3.89 25.26
N ASP A 286 18.31 2.81 24.69
CA ASP A 286 18.35 2.59 23.25
C ASP A 286 16.93 2.66 22.66
N ALA A 287 16.79 3.42 21.57
CA ALA A 287 15.52 3.56 20.86
C ALA A 287 15.63 2.94 19.48
N THR A 288 14.62 2.19 19.06
CA THR A 288 14.50 1.68 17.70
C THR A 288 13.17 2.14 17.11
N ALA A 289 13.23 2.84 15.97
CA ALA A 289 12.07 3.29 15.23
C ALA A 289 12.02 2.62 13.85
N TYR A 290 10.80 2.30 13.41
CA TYR A 290 10.52 1.72 12.10
C TYR A 290 9.65 2.68 11.31
N PHE A 291 10.10 3.03 10.10
CA PHE A 291 9.38 3.91 9.20
C PHE A 291 9.06 3.15 7.92
N VAL A 292 7.84 3.32 7.43
CA VAL A 292 7.41 2.85 6.11
C VAL A 292 6.93 4.08 5.36
N GLU A 293 7.56 4.35 4.21
CA GLU A 293 7.30 5.56 3.45
C GLU A 293 7.01 5.24 2.00
N GLN A 294 6.11 6.03 1.42
CA GLN A 294 5.80 6.00 -0.01
C GLN A 294 6.58 7.11 -0.71
N LEU A 295 7.18 6.79 -1.86
CA LEU A 295 7.96 7.74 -2.65
C LEU A 295 7.17 8.99 -3.06
N SER A 296 5.85 8.88 -3.21
CA SER A 296 4.96 9.97 -3.62
C SER A 296 4.72 11.00 -2.51
N GLN A 297 4.97 10.65 -1.24
CA GLN A 297 4.65 11.49 -0.08
C GLN A 297 5.78 11.42 0.97
N PRO A 298 7.00 11.88 0.65
CA PRO A 298 8.11 11.79 1.59
C PRO A 298 7.83 12.66 2.83
N LYS A 299 7.96 12.06 4.02
CA LYS A 299 8.00 12.82 5.27
C LYS A 299 9.14 13.84 5.26
N LYS A 300 8.90 14.97 5.93
CA LYS A 300 9.88 16.05 6.09
C LYS A 300 10.95 15.73 7.14
N THR A 301 10.62 14.93 8.14
CA THR A 301 11.52 14.50 9.23
C THR A 301 11.14 13.10 9.71
N PHE A 302 12.13 12.40 10.26
CA PHE A 302 11.95 11.14 10.96
C PHE A 302 12.35 11.31 12.41
N ASP A 303 11.37 11.37 13.30
CA ASP A 303 11.61 11.66 14.71
C ASP A 303 11.75 10.34 15.48
N VAL A 304 12.83 10.22 16.26
CA VAL A 304 13.09 9.09 17.15
C VAL A 304 13.11 9.61 18.59
N THR A 305 12.19 9.12 19.41
CA THR A 305 12.14 9.48 20.83
C THR A 305 13.00 8.55 21.66
N MET A 306 13.99 9.11 22.35
CA MET A 306 14.78 8.45 23.39
C MET A 306 14.22 8.78 24.76
N THR A 307 14.40 7.85 25.71
CA THR A 307 13.81 7.96 27.04
C THR A 307 14.86 7.70 28.12
N ARG A 308 14.55 8.15 29.33
CA ARG A 308 15.28 7.85 30.56
C ARG A 308 14.34 7.21 31.58
N ASP A 309 14.87 6.58 32.61
CA ASP A 309 14.06 6.01 33.68
C ASP A 309 13.21 7.08 34.39
N ASP A 310 13.74 8.29 34.58
CA ASP A 310 13.02 9.38 35.26
C ASP A 310 11.91 9.99 34.41
N ASP A 311 11.93 9.79 33.09
CA ASP A 311 10.88 10.25 32.18
C ASP A 311 9.55 9.50 32.39
N TYR A 312 9.56 8.33 33.03
CA TYR A 312 8.36 7.57 33.38
C TYR A 312 7.75 8.01 34.71
N LEU A 313 8.50 8.74 35.55
CA LEU A 313 8.02 9.24 36.83
C LEU A 313 7.19 10.51 36.64
N CYS A 314 6.01 10.56 37.27
CA CYS A 314 5.19 11.76 37.26
C CYS A 314 5.90 12.92 37.95
N ARG A 315 5.54 14.16 37.59
CA ARG A 315 6.12 15.38 38.16
C ARG A 315 6.06 15.43 39.69
N ARG A 316 5.07 14.79 40.33
CA ARG A 316 4.97 14.76 41.80
C ARG A 316 6.14 14.02 42.43
N LEU A 317 6.57 12.89 41.85
CA LEU A 317 7.67 12.07 42.36
C LEU A 317 9.05 12.70 42.13
N THR A 318 9.14 13.73 41.30
CA THR A 318 10.38 14.48 41.05
C THR A 318 10.48 15.77 41.88
N THR A 319 9.46 16.10 42.69
CA THR A 319 9.51 17.27 43.60
C THR A 319 10.39 16.99 44.83
N PRO A 320 11.02 18.01 45.46
CA PRO A 320 11.87 17.81 46.65
C PRO A 320 11.17 17.04 47.78
N ALA A 321 9.86 17.25 47.98
CA ALA A 321 9.07 16.58 49.01
C ALA A 321 8.92 15.06 48.81
N LEU A 322 8.94 14.59 47.56
CA LEU A 322 8.75 13.18 47.20
C LEU A 322 9.95 12.58 46.45
N THR A 323 11.05 13.33 46.32
CA THR A 323 12.26 12.89 45.62
C THR A 323 12.85 11.64 46.26
N ALA A 324 12.73 11.48 47.58
CA ALA A 324 13.18 10.27 48.27
C ALA A 324 12.41 9.02 47.79
N LEU A 325 11.09 9.14 47.62
CA LEU A 325 10.26 8.08 47.06
C LEU A 325 10.60 7.83 45.59
N GLY A 326 10.72 8.89 44.78
CA GLY A 326 11.12 8.78 43.37
C GLY A 326 12.46 8.05 43.20
N LYS A 327 13.46 8.36 44.03
CA LYS A 327 14.76 7.68 44.06
C LYS A 327 14.67 6.20 44.44
N GLN A 328 13.68 5.80 45.24
CA GLN A 328 13.46 4.38 45.58
C GLN A 328 12.77 3.61 44.45
N VAL A 329 11.93 4.29 43.66
CA VAL A 329 11.21 3.67 42.52
C VAL A 329 12.10 3.56 41.28
N LEU A 330 12.97 4.56 41.06
CA LEU A 330 13.79 4.68 39.85
C LEU A 330 14.58 3.41 39.46
N PRO A 331 15.27 2.71 40.38
CA PRO A 331 16.06 1.52 40.01
C PRO A 331 15.24 0.35 39.44
N SER A 332 13.92 0.36 39.66
CA SER A 332 13.02 -0.68 39.16
C SER A 332 12.37 -0.32 37.83
N VAL A 333 12.49 0.94 37.36
CA VAL A 333 11.81 1.41 36.14
C VAL A 333 12.30 0.62 34.93
N GLU A 334 13.61 0.43 34.78
CA GLU A 334 14.18 -0.38 33.71
C GLU A 334 13.60 -1.81 33.72
N LEU A 335 13.54 -2.45 34.89
CA LEU A 335 13.01 -3.81 34.99
C LEU A 335 11.51 -3.87 34.69
N LEU A 336 10.74 -2.89 35.18
CA LEU A 336 9.32 -2.76 34.86
C LEU A 336 9.11 -2.63 33.34
N ARG A 337 9.87 -1.76 32.69
CA ARG A 337 9.80 -1.56 31.24
C ARG A 337 10.10 -2.84 30.49
N ASN A 338 11.14 -3.57 30.90
CA ASN A 338 11.51 -4.83 30.25
C ASN A 338 10.40 -5.87 30.37
N ILE A 339 9.76 -5.99 31.53
CA ILE A 339 8.62 -6.91 31.72
C ILE A 339 7.41 -6.51 30.88
N VAL A 340 7.09 -5.23 30.85
CA VAL A 340 5.96 -4.69 30.08
C VAL A 340 6.20 -4.83 28.58
N ALA A 341 7.41 -4.56 28.11
CA ALA A 341 7.81 -4.72 26.70
C ALA A 341 7.78 -6.19 26.23
N GLN A 342 8.12 -7.16 27.09
CA GLN A 342 7.97 -8.60 26.78
C GLN A 342 6.52 -9.02 26.51
N LYS A 343 5.55 -8.18 26.88
CA LYS A 343 4.12 -8.37 26.65
C LYS A 343 3.55 -7.41 25.61
N GLU A 344 4.43 -6.83 24.78
CA GLU A 344 4.08 -5.83 23.75
C GLU A 344 3.32 -4.62 24.33
N ALA A 345 3.35 -4.43 25.64
CA ALA A 345 2.71 -3.34 26.34
C ALA A 345 3.72 -2.21 26.59
N THR A 346 3.22 -1.05 27.01
CA THR A 346 4.04 0.15 27.26
C THR A 346 3.59 0.90 28.50
N PHE A 347 4.52 1.59 29.16
CA PHE A 347 4.19 2.64 30.13
C PHE A 347 4.11 3.97 29.39
N GLU A 348 3.13 4.79 29.73
CA GLU A 348 3.10 6.18 29.29
C GLU A 348 4.19 6.99 30.02
N TYR A 349 4.68 8.07 29.40
CA TYR A 349 5.62 8.98 30.05
C TYR A 349 4.97 9.73 31.21
N GLY A 350 5.71 9.92 32.29
CA GLY A 350 5.23 10.60 33.50
C GLY A 350 4.07 9.90 34.21
N SER A 351 3.84 8.62 33.93
CA SER A 351 2.64 7.90 34.35
C SER A 351 2.82 7.16 35.68
N ILE A 352 4.05 6.79 36.04
CA ILE A 352 4.34 6.18 37.34
C ILE A 352 4.21 7.26 38.42
N CYS A 353 3.23 7.10 39.30
CA CYS A 353 2.86 8.17 40.23
C CYS A 353 2.31 7.66 41.56
N LEU A 354 1.88 8.58 42.42
CA LEU A 354 1.04 8.24 43.58
C LEU A 354 -0.43 8.42 43.21
N SER A 355 -1.24 7.42 43.54
CA SER A 355 -2.70 7.51 43.52
C SER A 355 -3.27 7.35 44.93
N THR A 356 -4.52 7.76 45.11
CA THR A 356 -5.24 7.62 46.37
C THR A 356 -6.55 6.88 46.13
N PHE A 357 -6.81 5.84 46.92
CA PHE A 357 -8.07 5.11 46.88
C PHE A 357 -8.53 4.78 48.30
N LYS A 358 -9.76 5.17 48.65
CA LYS A 358 -10.33 5.01 50.01
C LYS A 358 -9.38 5.49 51.11
N ASN A 359 -8.85 6.71 50.96
CA ASN A 359 -7.91 7.36 51.89
C ASN A 359 -6.55 6.66 52.08
N LYS A 360 -6.22 5.68 51.23
CA LYS A 360 -4.91 5.01 51.21
C LYS A 360 -4.12 5.42 49.98
N LYS A 361 -2.79 5.50 50.11
CA LYS A 361 -1.85 5.90 49.06
C LYS A 361 -1.28 4.67 48.35
N TYR A 362 -1.31 4.65 47.03
CA TYR A 362 -0.80 3.56 46.22
C TYR A 362 0.27 4.06 45.25
N LEU A 363 1.27 3.22 44.94
CA LEU A 363 2.14 3.45 43.79
C LEU A 363 1.38 3.04 42.52
N SER A 364 1.05 4.01 41.69
CA SER A 364 0.30 3.84 40.44
C SER A 364 1.24 3.46 39.30
N LEU A 365 0.89 2.40 38.58
CA LEU A 365 1.64 1.80 37.48
C LEU A 365 0.69 1.55 36.29
N PRO A 366 0.33 2.59 35.53
CA PRO A 366 -0.55 2.46 34.38
C PRO A 366 0.19 1.88 33.17
N VAL A 367 -0.40 0.87 32.55
CA VAL A 367 0.16 0.14 31.41
C VAL A 367 -0.85 0.17 30.27
N LEU A 368 -0.38 0.53 29.08
CA LEU A 368 -1.14 0.42 27.84
C LEU A 368 -0.73 -0.85 27.12
N GLN A 369 -1.68 -1.78 26.97
CA GLN A 369 -1.51 -3.02 26.22
C GLN A 369 -2.28 -2.90 24.89
N PRO A 370 -1.61 -3.05 23.74
CA PRO A 370 -2.28 -2.97 22.44
C PRO A 370 -3.31 -4.09 22.27
N LEU A 371 -4.16 -3.93 21.26
CA LEU A 371 -5.15 -4.95 20.88
C LEU A 371 -4.44 -6.26 20.52
N GLU A 372 -4.68 -7.31 21.30
CA GLU A 372 -4.19 -8.64 20.97
C GLU A 372 -5.21 -9.40 20.08
N PRO A 373 -4.77 -9.92 18.91
CA PRO A 373 -5.61 -10.76 18.07
C PRO A 373 -6.17 -11.98 18.83
N GLY A 374 -7.43 -12.33 18.61
CA GLY A 374 -8.05 -13.52 19.17
C GLY A 374 -8.63 -13.36 20.58
N ARG A 375 -8.32 -12.26 21.29
CA ARG A 375 -8.88 -12.00 22.63
C ARG A 375 -10.36 -11.60 22.65
N GLN A 376 -10.97 -11.37 21.48
CA GLN A 376 -12.41 -11.01 21.39
C GLN A 376 -13.36 -12.12 21.87
N ARG A 377 -12.84 -13.34 22.09
CA ARG A 377 -13.63 -14.50 22.52
C ARG A 377 -13.78 -14.59 24.04
N TYR A 378 -12.95 -13.87 24.80
CA TYR A 378 -12.97 -13.94 26.25
C TYR A 378 -14.05 -13.03 26.83
N SER A 379 -14.71 -13.51 27.88
CA SER A 379 -15.53 -12.64 28.72
C SER A 379 -14.66 -11.57 29.41
N ASN A 380 -15.30 -10.51 29.91
CA ASN A 380 -14.59 -9.47 30.68
C ASN A 380 -13.81 -10.04 31.87
N THR A 381 -14.36 -11.05 32.56
CA THR A 381 -13.70 -11.67 33.70
C THR A 381 -12.56 -12.58 33.27
N GLN A 382 -12.72 -13.35 32.20
CA GLN A 382 -11.64 -14.17 31.64
C GLN A 382 -10.46 -13.31 31.18
N LEU A 383 -10.74 -12.21 30.47
CA LEU A 383 -9.72 -11.26 30.05
C LEU A 383 -9.01 -10.62 31.25
N GLY A 384 -9.75 -10.27 32.30
CA GLY A 384 -9.18 -9.75 33.54
C GLY A 384 -8.24 -10.74 34.23
N SER A 385 -8.59 -12.03 34.27
CA SER A 385 -7.71 -13.09 34.79
C SER A 385 -6.43 -13.23 33.95
N ILE A 386 -6.54 -13.19 32.61
CA ILE A 386 -5.37 -13.24 31.72
C ILE A 386 -4.45 -12.03 31.94
N VAL A 387 -5.02 -10.82 32.00
CA VAL A 387 -4.27 -9.59 32.29
C VAL A 387 -3.54 -9.70 33.63
N PHE A 388 -4.21 -10.24 34.64
CA PHE A 388 -3.60 -10.45 35.94
C PHE A 388 -2.41 -11.43 35.87
N ASP A 389 -2.62 -12.62 35.32
CA ASP A 389 -1.63 -13.69 35.31
C ASP A 389 -0.42 -13.40 34.42
N GLU A 390 -0.64 -12.74 33.29
CA GLU A 390 0.40 -12.52 32.29
C GLU A 390 1.22 -11.25 32.53
N LEU A 391 0.61 -10.23 33.13
CA LEU A 391 1.20 -8.89 33.24
C LEU A 391 1.28 -8.42 34.69
N VAL A 392 0.15 -8.31 35.40
CA VAL A 392 0.12 -7.75 36.77
C VAL A 392 1.00 -8.56 37.71
N ARG A 393 0.91 -9.89 37.67
CA ARG A 393 1.73 -10.78 38.49
C ARG A 393 3.23 -10.57 38.24
N LYS A 394 3.65 -10.40 36.99
CA LYS A 394 5.06 -10.16 36.65
C LYS A 394 5.54 -8.79 37.11
N ILE A 395 4.68 -7.77 37.02
CA ILE A 395 4.96 -6.44 37.58
C ILE A 395 5.16 -6.55 39.10
N LEU A 396 4.35 -7.36 39.79
CA LEU A 396 4.48 -7.59 41.23
C LEU A 396 5.84 -8.17 41.64
N ASP A 397 6.44 -9.04 40.82
CA ASP A 397 7.77 -9.61 41.10
C ASP A 397 8.88 -8.56 41.15
N VAL A 398 8.74 -7.46 40.41
CA VAL A 398 9.69 -6.33 40.42
C VAL A 398 9.57 -5.53 41.71
N THR A 399 8.38 -5.54 42.32
CA THR A 399 8.13 -4.67 43.47
C THR A 399 8.92 -5.09 44.72
N LYS A 400 9.61 -6.23 44.71
CA LYS A 400 10.60 -6.62 45.73
C LYS A 400 11.82 -5.68 45.78
N PHE A 401 12.15 -5.03 44.67
CA PHE A 401 13.30 -4.14 44.58
C PHE A 401 13.05 -2.74 45.15
N TYR A 402 11.78 -2.39 45.42
CA TYR A 402 11.44 -1.07 45.93
C TYR A 402 11.80 -0.84 47.41
N GLY A 403 12.22 -1.87 48.14
CA GLY A 403 12.45 -1.78 49.58
C GLY A 403 11.19 -1.35 50.35
N LYS A 404 11.38 -0.61 51.46
CA LYS A 404 10.28 -0.13 52.30
C LYS A 404 9.68 1.17 51.73
N LEU A 405 8.90 1.06 50.66
CA LEU A 405 8.13 2.21 50.16
C LEU A 405 7.07 2.65 51.18
N PRO A 406 6.92 3.97 51.45
CA PRO A 406 5.87 4.55 52.29
C PRO A 406 4.52 4.64 51.55
N VAL A 407 4.05 3.52 50.98
CA VAL A 407 2.75 3.38 50.32
C VAL A 407 1.97 2.24 50.96
N ASP A 408 0.64 2.32 50.90
CA ASP A 408 -0.30 1.31 51.41
C ASP A 408 -0.48 0.14 50.44
N GLY A 409 -0.07 0.28 49.18
CA GLY A 409 -0.18 -0.75 48.16
C GLY A 409 0.25 -0.30 46.77
N TYR A 410 -0.15 -1.08 45.77
CA TYR A 410 0.09 -0.84 44.36
C TYR A 410 -1.24 -0.68 43.61
N ASP A 411 -1.30 0.30 42.72
CA ASP A 411 -2.43 0.58 41.83
C ASP A 411 -1.97 0.30 40.40
N ILE A 412 -2.20 -0.93 39.94
CA ILE A 412 -1.80 -1.34 38.59
C ILE A 412 -3.02 -1.23 37.70
N SER A 413 -2.98 -0.36 36.70
CA SER A 413 -4.07 -0.21 35.72
C SER A 413 -3.58 -0.65 34.35
N VAL A 414 -4.31 -1.55 33.69
CA VAL A 414 -4.00 -2.04 32.35
C VAL A 414 -5.13 -1.63 31.43
N GLU A 415 -4.85 -0.70 30.53
CA GLU A 415 -5.74 -0.38 29.42
C GLU A 415 -5.46 -1.34 28.27
N THR A 416 -6.48 -2.09 27.87
CA THR A 416 -6.43 -3.01 26.74
C THR A 416 -7.54 -2.67 25.75
N GLN A 417 -7.24 -2.80 24.47
CA GLN A 417 -8.22 -2.62 23.41
C GLN A 417 -8.86 -3.96 23.06
N VAL A 418 -10.19 -4.00 22.93
CA VAL A 418 -10.94 -5.18 22.50
C VAL A 418 -11.78 -4.80 21.29
N ALA A 419 -11.55 -5.47 20.15
CA ALA A 419 -12.38 -5.30 18.98
C ALA A 419 -13.75 -5.96 19.18
N ASP A 420 -14.83 -5.26 18.83
CA ASP A 420 -16.17 -5.83 18.83
C ASP A 420 -16.27 -6.90 17.74
N ARG A 421 -16.85 -8.04 18.13
CA ARG A 421 -17.04 -9.21 17.28
C ARG A 421 -18.13 -9.01 16.23
N SER A 422 -19.02 -8.05 16.44
CA SER A 422 -20.23 -7.85 15.64
C SER A 422 -20.03 -7.00 14.37
N GLU A 423 -18.97 -6.20 14.29
CA GLU A 423 -18.81 -5.19 13.21
C GLU A 423 -17.40 -5.17 12.56
N ASN A 424 -16.97 -6.26 11.92
CA ASN A 424 -15.80 -6.30 11.01
C ASN A 424 -14.53 -5.57 11.52
N TYR A 425 -14.23 -5.65 12.82
CA TYR A 425 -13.10 -4.98 13.48
C TYR A 425 -13.08 -3.44 13.40
N ARG A 426 -14.21 -2.79 13.07
CA ARG A 426 -14.28 -1.33 12.97
C ARG A 426 -14.41 -0.64 14.33
N ASN A 427 -15.05 -1.30 15.29
CA ASN A 427 -15.26 -0.74 16.62
C ASN A 427 -14.29 -1.39 17.60
N VAL A 428 -13.29 -0.61 18.03
CA VAL A 428 -12.36 -0.99 19.09
C VAL A 428 -12.77 -0.25 20.35
N THR A 429 -13.07 -0.99 21.40
CA THR A 429 -13.45 -0.41 22.70
C THR A 429 -12.31 -0.62 23.69
N ALA A 430 -11.88 0.45 24.33
CA ALA A 430 -10.91 0.39 25.42
C ALA A 430 -11.55 -0.21 26.68
N LYS A 431 -10.81 -1.09 27.36
CA LYS A 431 -11.15 -1.67 28.65
C LYS A 431 -10.01 -1.41 29.62
N VAL A 432 -10.32 -0.84 30.77
CA VAL A 432 -9.33 -0.52 31.79
C VAL A 432 -9.55 -1.44 32.98
N TYR A 433 -8.63 -2.38 33.18
CA TYR A 433 -8.58 -3.23 34.36
C TYR A 433 -7.71 -2.58 35.42
N ARG A 434 -8.24 -2.30 36.61
CA ARG A 434 -7.51 -1.64 37.69
C ARG A 434 -7.45 -2.50 38.93
N PHE A 435 -6.25 -2.73 39.42
CA PHE A 435 -5.95 -3.61 40.55
C PHE A 435 -5.36 -2.77 41.69
N TYR A 436 -6.16 -2.55 42.74
CA TYR A 436 -5.68 -1.99 44.00
C TYR A 436 -5.25 -3.11 44.92
N LEU A 437 -3.94 -3.35 44.98
CA LEU A 437 -3.31 -4.48 45.66
C LEU A 437 -2.68 -3.99 46.98
N PRO A 438 -3.24 -4.33 48.15
CA PRO A 438 -2.69 -3.90 49.43
C PRO A 438 -1.28 -4.44 49.64
N LYS A 439 -0.37 -3.61 50.14
CA LYS A 439 1.05 -3.96 50.33
C LYS A 439 1.22 -5.23 51.16
N GLN A 440 0.48 -5.36 52.26
CA GLN A 440 0.54 -6.54 53.13
C GLN A 440 0.12 -7.84 52.41
N ALA A 441 -0.84 -7.77 51.49
CA ALA A 441 -1.25 -8.93 50.71
C ALA A 441 -0.19 -9.28 49.64
N VAL A 442 0.38 -8.26 48.99
CA VAL A 442 1.48 -8.45 48.03
C VAL A 442 2.73 -9.03 48.70
N ASP A 443 3.07 -8.59 49.90
CA ASP A 443 4.21 -9.11 50.65
C ASP A 443 4.01 -10.60 50.97
N LYS A 444 2.85 -10.98 51.55
CA LYS A 444 2.47 -12.40 51.76
C LYS A 444 2.49 -13.22 50.47
N TYR A 445 2.02 -12.64 49.37
CA TYR A 445 2.00 -13.31 48.07
C TYR A 445 3.42 -13.64 47.58
N LYS A 446 4.34 -12.67 47.69
CA LYS A 446 5.75 -12.86 47.31
C LYS A 446 6.46 -13.86 48.20
N ASP A 447 6.14 -13.88 49.49
CA ASP A 447 6.66 -14.85 50.45
C ASP A 447 6.03 -16.24 50.28
N LYS A 448 5.09 -16.38 49.33
CA LYS A 448 4.33 -17.60 49.01
C LYS A 448 3.42 -18.09 50.14
N ASP A 449 3.05 -17.19 51.06
CA ASP A 449 2.11 -17.47 52.15
C ASP A 449 0.66 -17.52 51.69
N ILE A 450 0.34 -16.85 50.57
CA ILE A 450 -0.99 -16.84 49.96
C ILE A 450 -0.91 -17.15 48.46
N THR A 451 -1.97 -17.76 47.93
CA THR A 451 -2.10 -18.03 46.50
C THR A 451 -2.43 -16.75 45.70
N SER A 452 -2.30 -16.82 44.38
CA SER A 452 -2.73 -15.74 43.48
C SER A 452 -4.21 -15.39 43.66
N GLN A 453 -5.08 -16.39 43.87
CA GLN A 453 -6.51 -16.16 44.10
C GLN A 453 -6.73 -15.41 45.42
N GLN A 454 -6.05 -15.82 46.50
CA GLN A 454 -6.14 -15.14 47.78
C GLN A 454 -5.63 -13.69 47.72
N LEU A 455 -4.62 -13.40 46.89
CA LEU A 455 -4.18 -12.02 46.62
C LEU A 455 -5.29 -11.22 45.93
N ILE A 456 -5.95 -11.77 44.91
CA ILE A 456 -7.09 -11.14 44.23
C ILE A 456 -8.25 -10.89 45.20
N ASP A 457 -8.60 -11.88 46.01
CA ASP A 457 -9.70 -11.80 46.97
C ASP A 457 -9.45 -10.72 48.05
N ALA A 458 -8.18 -10.51 48.41
CA ALA A 458 -7.75 -9.44 49.32
C ALA A 458 -7.68 -8.05 48.67
N SER A 459 -7.86 -7.95 47.36
CA SER A 459 -7.68 -6.74 46.56
C SER A 459 -9.00 -6.16 46.07
N VAL A 460 -8.95 -4.95 45.49
CA VAL A 460 -10.09 -4.39 44.75
C VAL A 460 -9.75 -4.36 43.27
N VAL A 461 -10.55 -5.09 42.48
CA VAL A 461 -10.43 -5.12 41.02
C VAL A 461 -11.60 -4.39 40.39
N LEU A 462 -11.28 -3.42 39.53
CA LEU A 462 -12.26 -2.64 38.77
C LEU A 462 -12.09 -2.89 37.27
N LEU A 463 -13.19 -2.86 36.53
CA LEU A 463 -13.24 -2.78 35.08
C LEU A 463 -14.02 -1.53 34.71
N ASN A 464 -13.36 -0.56 34.07
CA ASN A 464 -13.97 0.74 33.75
C ASN A 464 -14.66 1.35 34.98
N ASP A 465 -13.97 1.34 36.12
CA ASP A 465 -14.41 1.79 37.44
C ASP A 465 -15.52 0.96 38.13
N ASP A 466 -16.10 -0.04 37.47
CA ASP A 466 -17.04 -0.98 38.09
C ASP A 466 -16.31 -2.14 38.77
N ARG A 467 -16.70 -2.47 40.01
CA ARG A 467 -16.10 -3.59 40.74
C ARG A 467 -16.46 -4.92 40.07
N ILE A 468 -15.46 -5.76 39.85
CA ILE A 468 -15.63 -7.12 39.32
C ILE A 468 -14.96 -8.14 40.24
N GLU A 469 -15.40 -9.39 40.13
CA GLU A 469 -14.76 -10.54 40.77
C GLU A 469 -14.03 -11.35 39.72
N LEU A 470 -12.75 -11.62 39.95
CA LEU A 470 -11.92 -12.46 39.10
C LEU A 470 -11.75 -13.84 39.75
N LYS A 471 -11.94 -14.87 38.95
CA LYS A 471 -11.57 -16.24 39.29
C LYS A 471 -10.40 -16.63 38.40
N LEU A 472 -9.25 -16.87 39.02
CA LEU A 472 -8.07 -17.38 38.35
C LEU A 472 -8.28 -18.88 38.08
N GLN A 473 -7.75 -19.37 36.95
CA GLN A 473 -7.94 -20.75 36.51
C GLN A 473 -6.95 -21.72 37.16
#